data_AF-A0A3B9ZEH9-F1
#
_entry.id   AF-A0A3B9ZEH9-F1
#
_cell.length_a   1.000
_cell.length_b   1.000
_cell.length_c   1.000
_cell.angle_alpha   90.00
_cell.angle_beta   90.00
_cell.angle_gamma   90.00
#
_symmetry.space_group_name_H-M   'P 1'
#
loop_
_entity.id
_entity.type
_entity.pdbx_description
1 polymer ?
#
loop_
_entity_poly.entity_id
_entity_poly.type
_entity_poly.pdbx_seq_one_letter_code
_entity_poly.pdbx_strand_id
1 'polypeptide(L)'
;MKVSNGVKINWLWDSRTKESKIREILKDENHPKFDIYAEKLFSRVNDPKMAFDIVDKVTFCKKWPGIKKRMRKDRWLTERVGFWQTIYERVLEGLKEQGVKIREPREVEISAERIKLAREIKDIRVELGYTQKDMAKKLGVIQQYISKIENGYENFSVDTLKRIADVFDRKLVIGLS
;
A
#
# COMPACT_ATOMS: atom_id res chain seq x y z
N MET A 1 43.17 -6.16 10.56
CA MET A 1 42.22 -6.31 9.43
C MET A 1 41.58 -7.70 9.50
N LYS A 2 40.28 -7.78 9.73
CA LYS A 2 39.50 -9.01 9.45
C LYS A 2 38.34 -8.59 8.54
N VAL A 3 38.50 -8.84 7.25
CA VAL A 3 37.42 -8.70 6.28
C VAL A 3 36.58 -9.96 6.43
N SER A 4 35.48 -9.86 7.19
CA SER A 4 34.48 -10.92 7.25
C SER A 4 33.77 -10.97 5.89
N ASN A 5 34.16 -11.92 5.04
CA ASN A 5 33.42 -12.27 3.82
C ASN A 5 32.04 -12.81 4.21
N GLY A 6 31.06 -11.91 4.33
CA GLY A 6 29.66 -12.27 4.42
C GLY A 6 29.22 -12.94 3.13
N VAL A 7 28.56 -14.08 3.25
CA VAL A 7 27.98 -14.85 2.12
C VAL A 7 27.11 -13.90 1.29
N LYS A 8 27.53 -13.60 0.05
CA LYS A 8 26.73 -12.81 -0.90
C LYS A 8 25.51 -13.63 -1.30
N ILE A 9 24.37 -13.38 -0.67
CA ILE A 9 23.09 -13.95 -1.09
C ILE A 9 22.73 -13.34 -2.45
N ASN A 10 22.67 -14.17 -3.51
CA ASN A 10 22.17 -13.74 -4.82
C ASN A 10 20.63 -13.64 -4.78
N TRP A 11 20.10 -12.58 -4.18
CA TRP A 11 18.66 -12.36 -4.02
C TRP A 11 17.95 -11.92 -5.32
N LEU A 12 18.71 -11.72 -6.40
CA LEU A 12 18.25 -11.26 -7.72
C LEU A 12 18.44 -12.31 -8.82
N TRP A 13 18.49 -13.60 -8.47
CA TRP A 13 18.72 -14.70 -9.41
C TRP A 13 17.73 -14.78 -10.58
N ASP A 14 16.53 -14.19 -10.45
CA ASP A 14 15.47 -14.11 -11.47
C ASP A 14 15.49 -12.80 -12.28
N SER A 15 16.40 -11.87 -11.97
CA SER A 15 16.40 -10.51 -12.53
C SER A 15 17.29 -10.40 -13.76
N ARG A 16 16.70 -9.99 -14.89
CA ARG A 16 17.45 -9.55 -16.09
C ARG A 16 18.18 -8.21 -15.89
N THR A 17 17.91 -7.50 -14.78
CA THR A 17 18.49 -6.19 -14.47
C THR A 17 19.69 -6.36 -13.53
N LYS A 18 20.79 -5.66 -13.83
CA LYS A 18 22.00 -5.63 -13.00
C LYS A 18 21.69 -5.17 -11.57
N GLU A 19 22.28 -5.84 -10.58
CA GLU A 19 22.10 -5.54 -9.16
C GLU A 19 22.43 -4.07 -8.82
N SER A 20 23.48 -3.50 -9.41
CA SER A 20 23.85 -2.10 -9.19
C SER A 20 22.72 -1.13 -9.53
N LYS A 21 22.03 -1.34 -10.66
CA LYS A 21 20.89 -0.53 -11.06
C LYS A 21 19.71 -0.68 -10.11
N ILE A 22 19.51 -1.86 -9.54
CA ILE A 22 18.44 -2.10 -8.56
C ILE A 22 18.78 -1.42 -7.23
N ARG A 23 20.05 -1.45 -6.81
CA ARG A 23 20.51 -0.70 -5.63
C ARG A 23 20.29 0.80 -5.79
N GLU A 24 20.54 1.37 -6.97
CA GLU A 24 20.23 2.78 -7.23
C GLU A 24 18.72 3.07 -7.14
N ILE A 25 17.86 2.18 -7.65
CA ILE A 25 16.40 2.31 -7.49
C ILE A 25 15.99 2.27 -6.02
N LEU A 26 16.62 1.41 -5.22
CA LEU A 26 16.31 1.23 -3.81
C LEU A 26 16.85 2.33 -2.90
N LYS A 27 17.69 3.25 -3.42
CA LYS A 27 18.08 4.47 -2.72
C LYS A 27 17.06 5.60 -2.87
N ASP A 28 16.17 5.53 -3.86
CA ASP A 28 15.14 6.54 -4.11
C ASP A 28 13.76 6.05 -3.71
N GLU A 29 13.29 6.47 -2.54
CA GLU A 29 11.98 6.07 -1.98
C GLU A 29 10.78 6.50 -2.84
N ASN A 30 10.96 7.46 -3.76
CA ASN A 30 9.95 7.96 -4.67
C ASN A 30 10.00 7.28 -6.04
N HIS A 31 11.01 6.45 -6.31
CA HIS A 31 11.15 5.80 -7.60
C HIS A 31 9.95 4.86 -7.87
N PRO A 32 9.31 4.89 -9.06
CA PRO A 32 8.10 4.10 -9.36
C PRO A 32 8.24 2.59 -9.17
N LYS A 33 9.48 2.09 -9.26
CA LYS A 33 9.82 0.67 -9.09
C LYS A 33 10.35 0.31 -7.70
N PHE A 34 10.47 1.28 -6.77
CA PHE A 34 11.01 1.07 -5.45
C PHE A 34 10.31 -0.10 -4.75
N ASP A 35 8.98 -0.04 -4.62
CA ASP A 35 8.23 -1.02 -3.85
C ASP A 35 8.36 -2.45 -4.41
N ILE A 36 8.53 -2.59 -5.73
CA ILE A 36 8.68 -3.87 -6.41
C ILE A 36 10.01 -4.51 -6.01
N TYR A 37 11.10 -3.76 -6.08
CA TYR A 37 12.41 -4.28 -5.72
C TYR A 37 12.58 -4.41 -4.21
N ALA A 38 11.93 -3.57 -3.42
CA ALA A 38 11.95 -3.66 -1.97
C ALA A 38 11.22 -4.94 -1.51
N GLU A 39 10.06 -5.24 -2.09
CA GLU A 39 9.37 -6.51 -1.86
C GLU A 39 10.25 -7.71 -2.22
N LYS A 40 10.96 -7.70 -3.36
CA LYS A 40 11.95 -8.74 -3.71
C LYS A 40 13.11 -8.84 -2.71
N LEU A 41 13.63 -7.71 -2.23
CA LEU A 41 14.72 -7.67 -1.26
C LEU A 41 14.29 -8.34 0.05
N PHE A 42 13.23 -7.83 0.67
CA PHE A 42 12.75 -8.29 1.97
C PHE A 42 12.08 -9.68 1.89
N SER A 43 11.56 -10.08 0.73
CA SER A 43 11.07 -11.45 0.53
C SER A 43 12.18 -12.50 0.34
N ARG A 44 13.45 -12.10 0.18
CA ARG A 44 14.56 -13.04 -0.15
C ARG A 44 15.75 -12.96 0.81
N VAL A 45 15.94 -11.82 1.46
CA VAL A 45 17.01 -11.59 2.43
C VAL A 45 16.47 -11.73 3.84
N ASN A 46 17.22 -12.40 4.71
CA ASN A 46 16.94 -12.53 6.15
C ASN A 46 18.02 -11.88 7.03
N ASP A 47 19.04 -11.27 6.43
CA ASP A 47 20.08 -10.52 7.14
C ASP A 47 19.72 -9.02 7.16
N PRO A 48 19.35 -8.46 8.33
CA PRO A 48 19.04 -7.05 8.47
C PRO A 48 20.19 -6.14 8.05
N LYS A 49 21.44 -6.53 8.31
CA LYS A 49 22.60 -5.71 7.95
C LYS A 49 22.70 -5.56 6.44
N MET A 50 22.63 -6.68 5.70
CA MET A 50 22.64 -6.68 4.24
C MET A 50 21.49 -5.86 3.65
N ALA A 51 20.29 -5.94 4.22
CA ALA A 51 19.15 -5.15 3.73
C ALA A 51 19.33 -3.65 4.01
N PHE A 52 19.83 -3.29 5.20
CA PHE A 52 20.05 -1.89 5.57
C PHE A 52 21.25 -1.24 4.87
N ASP A 53 22.17 -2.04 4.31
CA ASP A 53 23.18 -1.56 3.37
C ASP A 53 22.60 -1.17 1.99
N ILE A 54 21.34 -1.52 1.71
CA ILE A 54 20.66 -1.25 0.44
C ILE A 54 19.55 -0.21 0.61
N VAL A 55 18.69 -0.39 1.63
CA VAL A 55 17.59 0.52 1.97
C VAL A 55 17.83 1.01 3.39
N ASP A 56 18.05 2.30 3.59
CA ASP A 56 18.33 2.82 4.94
C ASP A 56 17.15 2.61 5.90
N LYS A 57 17.45 2.67 7.20
CA LYS A 57 16.48 2.40 8.28
C LYS A 57 15.27 3.33 8.25
N VAL A 58 15.45 4.60 7.88
CA VAL A 58 14.35 5.59 7.87
C VAL A 58 13.42 5.28 6.71
N THR A 59 13.96 5.09 5.50
CA THR A 59 13.17 4.70 4.33
C THR A 59 12.51 3.34 4.52
N PHE A 60 13.19 2.37 5.14
CA PHE A 60 12.57 1.10 5.51
C PHE A 60 11.32 1.32 6.37
N CYS A 61 11.42 2.04 7.49
CA CYS A 61 10.28 2.29 8.36
C CYS A 61 9.14 3.04 7.67
N LYS A 62 9.44 4.07 6.84
CA LYS A 62 8.42 4.79 6.07
C LYS A 62 7.66 3.89 5.10
N LYS A 63 8.38 2.99 4.41
CA LYS A 63 7.84 2.19 3.30
C LYS A 63 7.33 0.82 3.73
N TRP A 64 7.72 0.33 4.92
CA TRP A 64 7.41 -1.01 5.41
C TRP A 64 5.92 -1.36 5.37
N PRO A 65 4.97 -0.50 5.78
CA PRO A 65 3.54 -0.87 5.72
C PRO A 65 3.06 -1.19 4.29
N GLY A 66 3.57 -0.48 3.29
CA GLY A 66 3.31 -0.77 1.88
C GLY A 66 3.98 -2.06 1.40
N ILE A 67 5.25 -2.28 1.76
CA ILE A 67 6.01 -3.49 1.43
C ILE A 67 5.35 -4.73 2.06
N LYS A 68 5.03 -4.67 3.36
CA LYS A 68 4.30 -5.69 4.12
C LYS A 68 2.98 -6.07 3.45
N LYS A 69 2.19 -5.08 3.01
CA LYS A 69 0.93 -5.31 2.29
C LYS A 69 1.15 -6.04 0.96
N ARG A 70 2.26 -5.78 0.25
CA ARG A 70 2.62 -6.49 -0.98
C ARG A 70 3.06 -7.93 -0.69
N MET A 71 3.95 -8.13 0.27
CA MET A 71 4.44 -9.46 0.66
C MET A 71 3.34 -10.38 1.16
N ARG A 72 2.37 -9.87 1.92
CA ARG A 72 1.22 -10.64 2.42
C ARG A 72 0.30 -11.23 1.34
N LYS A 73 0.44 -10.79 0.08
CA LYS A 73 -0.28 -11.41 -1.04
C LYS A 73 0.23 -12.82 -1.34
N ASP A 74 1.46 -13.13 -0.94
CA ASP A 74 2.04 -14.47 -1.04
C ASP A 74 1.99 -15.15 0.33
N ARG A 75 1.19 -16.22 0.43
CA ARG A 75 1.01 -17.01 1.67
C ARG A 75 2.32 -17.64 2.18
N TRP A 76 3.27 -17.92 1.28
CA TRP A 76 4.55 -18.56 1.64
C TRP A 76 5.51 -17.60 2.35
N LEU A 77 5.24 -16.29 2.31
CA LEU A 77 6.05 -15.27 2.96
C LEU A 77 5.65 -14.96 4.40
N THR A 78 4.68 -15.70 4.99
CA THR A 78 4.14 -15.40 6.34
C THR A 78 5.24 -15.26 7.41
N GLU A 79 6.12 -16.26 7.52
CA GLU A 79 7.25 -16.25 8.46
C GLU A 79 8.20 -15.06 8.20
N ARG A 80 8.43 -14.76 6.93
CA ARG A 80 9.35 -13.69 6.51
C ARG A 80 8.78 -12.30 6.80
N VAL A 81 7.48 -12.14 6.59
CA VAL A 81 6.75 -10.92 6.98
C VAL A 81 6.81 -10.76 8.50
N GLY A 82 6.65 -11.83 9.27
CA GLY A 82 6.80 -11.82 10.73
C GLY A 82 8.19 -11.38 11.16
N PHE A 83 9.23 -11.99 10.61
CA PHE A 83 10.63 -11.63 10.87
C PHE A 83 10.90 -10.14 10.64
N TRP A 84 10.56 -9.62 9.45
CA TRP A 84 10.79 -8.21 9.13
C TRP A 84 9.88 -7.26 9.90
N GLN A 85 8.69 -7.71 10.35
CA GLN A 85 7.84 -6.94 11.24
C GLN A 85 8.52 -6.71 12.59
N THR A 86 9.16 -7.73 13.17
CA THR A 86 9.92 -7.57 14.42
C THR A 86 11.11 -6.62 14.25
N ILE A 87 11.81 -6.70 13.11
CA ILE A 87 12.90 -5.76 12.79
C ILE A 87 12.35 -4.33 12.63
N TYR A 88 11.22 -4.16 11.95
CA TYR A 88 10.54 -2.87 11.81
C TYR A 88 10.20 -2.24 13.15
N GLU A 89 9.62 -2.99 14.08
CA GLU A 89 9.26 -2.49 15.41
C GLU A 89 10.49 -1.99 16.17
N ARG A 90 11.56 -2.79 16.21
CA ARG A 90 12.82 -2.42 16.88
C ARG A 90 13.49 -1.19 16.26
N VAL A 91 13.52 -1.11 14.93
CA VAL A 91 14.14 0.02 14.23
C VAL A 91 13.30 1.29 14.42
N LEU A 92 11.96 1.18 14.36
CA LEU A 92 11.07 2.31 14.58
C LEU A 92 11.21 2.86 16.01
N GLU A 93 11.27 1.98 17.01
CA GLU A 93 11.51 2.34 18.41
C GLU A 93 12.83 3.09 18.58
N GLY A 94 13.94 2.52 18.09
CA GLY A 94 15.25 3.19 18.17
C GLY A 94 15.30 4.53 17.43
N LEU A 95 14.58 4.67 16.31
CA LEU A 95 14.47 5.95 15.60
C LEU A 95 13.63 6.98 16.40
N LYS A 96 12.55 6.53 17.08
CA LYS A 96 11.74 7.39 17.96
C LYS A 96 12.56 7.89 19.14
N GLU A 97 13.37 7.02 19.77
CA GLU A 97 14.30 7.39 20.85
C GLU A 97 15.35 8.42 20.41
N GLN A 98 15.81 8.31 19.16
CA GLN A 98 16.72 9.29 18.54
C GLN A 98 16.03 10.60 18.13
N GLY A 99 14.72 10.76 18.39
CA GLY A 99 13.95 11.94 18.02
C GLY A 99 13.59 12.03 16.54
N VAL A 100 13.80 10.96 15.77
CA VAL A 100 13.44 10.92 14.34
C VAL A 100 11.93 10.76 14.21
N LYS A 101 11.26 11.81 13.71
CA LYS A 101 9.82 11.79 13.44
C LYS A 101 9.53 11.05 12.14
N ILE A 102 9.10 9.79 12.23
CA ILE A 102 8.58 9.04 11.10
C ILE A 102 7.07 9.25 11.05
N ARG A 103 6.57 9.79 9.93
CA ARG A 103 5.13 9.86 9.69
C ARG A 103 4.60 8.44 9.54
N GLU A 104 3.90 7.96 10.56
CA GLU A 104 3.16 6.71 10.46
C GLU A 104 2.14 6.84 9.33
N PRO A 105 2.01 5.83 8.44
CA PRO A 105 0.89 5.81 7.52
C PRO A 105 -0.37 5.84 8.37
N ARG A 106 -1.14 6.93 8.29
CA ARG A 106 -2.47 6.95 8.87
C ARG A 106 -3.24 5.82 8.19
N GLU A 107 -3.49 4.74 8.91
CA GLU A 107 -4.62 3.88 8.55
C GLU A 107 -5.84 4.79 8.62
N VAL A 108 -6.43 5.08 7.47
CA VAL A 108 -7.70 5.78 7.44
C VAL A 108 -8.68 4.78 8.03
N GLU A 109 -9.11 5.02 9.26
CA GLU A 109 -10.18 4.24 9.86
C GLU A 109 -11.44 4.50 9.03
N ILE A 110 -11.81 3.51 8.22
CA ILE A 110 -13.01 3.56 7.40
C ILE A 110 -14.14 3.04 8.28
N SER A 111 -15.10 3.90 8.61
CA SER A 111 -16.25 3.50 9.41
C SER A 111 -17.04 2.38 8.73
N ALA A 112 -17.69 1.53 9.53
CA ALA A 112 -18.50 0.43 9.01
C ALA A 112 -19.63 0.93 8.08
N GLU A 113 -20.20 2.10 8.40
CA GLU A 113 -21.23 2.78 7.61
C GLU A 113 -20.69 3.20 6.24
N ARG A 114 -19.44 3.72 6.19
CA ARG A 114 -18.82 4.09 4.91
C ARG A 114 -18.56 2.86 4.05
N ILE A 115 -18.13 1.75 4.64
CA ILE A 115 -17.97 0.47 3.91
C ILE A 115 -19.31 -0.03 3.38
N LYS A 116 -20.37 0.02 4.20
CA LYS A 116 -21.71 -0.38 3.79
C LYS A 116 -22.20 0.44 2.60
N LEU A 117 -22.10 1.77 2.70
CA LEU A 117 -22.53 2.68 1.64
C LEU A 117 -21.69 2.52 0.35
N ALA A 118 -20.37 2.32 0.48
CA ALA A 118 -19.50 2.01 -0.65
C ALA A 118 -19.91 0.73 -1.40
N ARG A 119 -20.37 -0.30 -0.66
CA ARG A 119 -20.91 -1.54 -1.24
C ARG A 119 -22.24 -1.30 -1.94
N GLU A 120 -23.17 -0.58 -1.31
CA GLU A 120 -24.46 -0.25 -1.92
C GLU A 120 -24.29 0.50 -3.26
N ILE A 121 -23.39 1.49 -3.31
CA ILE A 121 -23.08 2.22 -4.55
C ILE A 121 -22.53 1.27 -5.63
N LYS A 122 -21.63 0.36 -5.24
CA LYS A 122 -21.05 -0.63 -6.13
C LYS A 122 -22.12 -1.59 -6.67
N ASP A 123 -23.02 -2.05 -5.80
CA ASP A 123 -24.06 -3.01 -6.15
C ASP A 123 -25.04 -2.38 -7.14
N ILE A 124 -25.52 -1.15 -6.89
CA ILE A 124 -26.34 -0.40 -7.85
C ILE A 124 -25.65 -0.29 -9.21
N ARG A 125 -24.34 0.04 -9.24
CA ARG A 125 -23.60 0.15 -10.50
C ARG A 125 -23.58 -1.19 -11.26
N VAL A 126 -23.34 -2.29 -10.55
CA VAL A 126 -23.25 -3.64 -11.13
C VAL A 126 -24.62 -4.13 -11.60
N GLU A 127 -25.68 -3.92 -10.81
CA GLU A 127 -27.07 -4.22 -11.18
C GLU A 127 -27.48 -3.55 -12.50
N LEU A 128 -27.02 -2.31 -12.71
CA LEU A 128 -27.29 -1.53 -13.91
C LEU A 128 -26.31 -1.84 -15.07
N GLY A 129 -25.39 -2.79 -14.90
CA GLY A 129 -24.47 -3.24 -15.96
C GLY A 129 -23.34 -2.24 -16.30
N TYR A 130 -23.07 -1.26 -15.44
CA TYR A 130 -22.05 -0.24 -15.71
C TYR A 130 -20.66 -0.66 -15.23
N THR A 131 -19.63 -0.35 -16.01
CA THR A 131 -18.25 -0.39 -15.50
C THR A 131 -17.95 0.84 -14.64
N GLN A 132 -16.89 0.80 -13.82
CA GLN A 132 -16.42 1.98 -13.08
C GLN A 132 -16.10 3.16 -14.03
N LYS A 133 -15.65 2.87 -15.25
CA LYS A 133 -15.37 3.88 -16.28
C LYS A 133 -16.66 4.54 -16.80
N ASP A 134 -17.74 3.77 -16.91
CA ASP A 134 -19.03 4.31 -17.37
C ASP A 134 -19.68 5.20 -16.32
N MET A 135 -19.67 4.75 -15.06
CA MET A 135 -20.12 5.57 -13.93
C MET A 135 -19.30 6.86 -13.81
N ALA A 136 -17.98 6.76 -13.95
CA ALA A 136 -17.08 7.92 -13.93
C ALA A 136 -17.45 8.95 -15.01
N LYS A 137 -17.70 8.50 -16.25
CA LYS A 137 -18.15 9.37 -17.34
C LYS A 137 -19.48 10.05 -17.03
N LYS A 138 -20.48 9.32 -16.53
CA LYS A 138 -21.79 9.88 -16.17
C LYS A 138 -21.71 10.93 -15.06
N LEU A 139 -20.79 10.73 -14.10
CA LEU A 139 -20.56 11.66 -13.00
C LEU A 139 -19.56 12.78 -13.33
N GLY A 140 -18.94 12.78 -14.51
CA GLY A 140 -17.92 13.76 -14.88
C GLY A 140 -16.68 13.71 -13.98
N VAL A 141 -16.28 12.50 -13.54
CA VAL A 141 -15.12 12.26 -12.66
C VAL A 141 -14.18 11.22 -13.27
N ILE A 142 -13.00 11.04 -12.68
CA ILE A 142 -12.05 10.02 -13.11
C ILE A 142 -12.39 8.63 -12.53
N GLN A 143 -12.07 7.55 -13.25
CA GLN A 143 -12.33 6.17 -12.80
C GLN A 143 -11.72 5.87 -11.42
N GLN A 144 -10.52 6.41 -11.14
CA GLN A 144 -9.85 6.21 -9.85
C GLN A 144 -10.68 6.77 -8.69
N TYR A 145 -11.44 7.84 -8.90
CA TYR A 145 -12.33 8.42 -7.89
C TYR A 145 -13.49 7.46 -7.58
N ILE A 146 -14.11 6.85 -8.60
CA ILE A 146 -15.13 5.80 -8.41
C ILE A 146 -14.56 4.60 -7.66
N SER A 147 -13.35 4.17 -8.03
CA SER A 147 -12.66 3.09 -7.30
C SER A 147 -12.47 3.43 -5.83
N LYS A 148 -12.07 4.66 -5.48
CA LYS A 148 -11.94 5.08 -4.07
C LYS A 148 -13.29 5.11 -3.34
N ILE A 149 -14.35 5.58 -3.99
CA ILE A 149 -15.72 5.57 -3.44
C ILE A 149 -16.13 4.13 -3.08
N GLU A 150 -16.05 3.21 -4.04
CA GLU A 150 -16.51 1.82 -3.87
C GLU A 150 -15.67 0.99 -2.89
N ASN A 151 -14.49 1.49 -2.52
CA ASN A 151 -13.62 0.88 -1.51
C ASN A 151 -13.65 1.65 -0.17
N GLY A 152 -14.48 2.69 -0.05
CA GLY A 152 -14.60 3.51 1.18
C GLY A 152 -13.39 4.43 1.47
N TYR A 153 -12.42 4.51 0.57
CA TYR A 153 -11.23 5.37 0.72
C TYR A 153 -11.50 6.84 0.38
N GLU A 154 -12.65 7.13 -0.23
CA GLU A 154 -13.09 8.50 -0.48
C GLU A 154 -14.08 8.94 0.60
N ASN A 155 -13.94 10.16 1.11
CA ASN A 155 -15.01 10.79 1.88
C ASN A 155 -15.93 11.50 0.89
N PHE A 156 -17.21 11.16 0.86
CA PHE A 156 -18.18 11.72 -0.08
C PHE A 156 -19.24 12.51 0.67
N SER A 157 -19.58 13.70 0.16
CA SER A 157 -20.63 14.53 0.73
C SER A 157 -22.01 13.98 0.40
N VAL A 158 -23.03 14.48 1.11
CA VAL A 158 -24.43 14.23 0.76
C VAL A 158 -24.72 14.65 -0.69
N ASP A 159 -24.11 15.73 -1.19
CA ASP A 159 -24.24 16.16 -2.59
C ASP A 159 -23.68 15.13 -3.57
N THR A 160 -22.54 14.51 -3.26
CA THR A 160 -21.98 13.42 -4.08
C THR A 160 -22.95 12.24 -4.12
N LEU A 161 -23.51 11.84 -2.98
CA LEU A 161 -24.50 10.77 -2.90
C LEU A 161 -25.76 11.10 -3.69
N LYS A 162 -26.22 12.35 -3.62
CA LYS A 162 -27.38 12.82 -4.38
C LYS A 162 -27.12 12.75 -5.88
N ARG A 163 -25.95 13.21 -6.35
CA ARG A 163 -25.55 13.10 -7.76
C ARG A 163 -25.48 11.65 -8.24
N ILE A 164 -24.96 10.74 -7.41
CA ILE A 164 -24.94 9.30 -7.73
C ILE A 164 -26.37 8.78 -7.87
N ALA A 165 -27.25 9.12 -6.93
CA ALA A 165 -28.64 8.72 -6.97
C ALA A 165 -29.34 9.24 -8.23
N ASP A 166 -29.17 10.52 -8.58
CA ASP A 166 -29.77 11.13 -9.76
C ASP A 166 -29.28 10.49 -11.07
N VAL A 167 -27.99 10.17 -11.18
CA VAL A 167 -27.41 9.50 -12.37
C VAL A 167 -27.98 8.10 -12.61
N PHE A 168 -28.39 7.42 -11.54
CA PHE A 168 -28.92 6.07 -11.58
C PHE A 168 -30.42 5.98 -11.36
N ASP A 169 -31.12 7.11 -11.39
CA ASP A 169 -32.57 7.20 -11.13
C ASP A 169 -32.98 6.48 -9.82
N ARG A 170 -32.18 6.72 -8.77
CA ARG A 170 -32.40 6.22 -7.41
C ARG A 170 -32.80 7.36 -6.49
N LYS A 171 -33.41 7.01 -5.36
CA LYS A 171 -33.74 7.94 -4.28
C LYS A 171 -32.70 7.84 -3.16
N LEU A 172 -32.07 8.96 -2.80
CA LEU A 172 -31.25 9.05 -1.59
C LEU A 172 -32.17 9.15 -0.37
N VAL A 173 -32.02 8.22 0.58
CA VAL A 173 -32.71 8.22 1.87
C VAL A 173 -31.66 8.17 2.98
N ILE A 174 -31.72 9.11 3.92
CA ILE A 174 -30.84 9.15 5.08
C ILE A 174 -31.69 8.97 6.32
N GLY A 175 -31.46 7.88 7.05
CA GLY A 175 -32.09 7.59 8.33
C GLY A 175 -31.03 7.61 9.44
N LEU A 176 -31.33 8.32 10.53
CA LEU A 176 -30.57 8.23 11.78
C LEU A 176 -31.47 7.47 12.75
N SER A 177 -30.97 6.36 13.28
CA SER A 177 -31.70 5.47 14.19
C SER A 177 -30.81 5.09 15.37
#